data_AF-A0A822YB41-F1
#
_entry.id   AF-A0A822YB41-F1
#
_cell.length_a   1.000
_cell.length_b   1.000
_cell.length_c   1.000
_cell.angle_alpha   90.00
_cell.angle_beta   90.00
_cell.angle_gamma   90.00
#
_symmetry.space_group_name_H-M   'P 1'
#
loop_
_entity.id
_entity.type
_entity.pdbx_description
1 polymer ?
#
loop_
_entity_poly.entity_id
_entity_poly.type
_entity_poly.pdbx_seq_one_letter_code
_entity_poly.pdbx_strand_id
1 'polypeptide(L)'
;MTSLTSGYVEKIRNMYWEHPTVTGEAIGVYQPSHEEYQQSEKQIHNRKAWAEMYLLSLSDVLVTSAWSTFGYVAQGLGGLKPWILYKPENRTTPDPPCRQAMSMEPCFHAPPLYDCKAKRGADTGAFVPHVRHCEDMTWGLKLVDCS
;
A
#
# COMPACT_ATOMS: atom_id res chain seq x y z
N MET A 1 4.88 10.37 -6.24
CA MET A 1 4.17 10.25 -4.95
C MET A 1 2.71 10.62 -5.16
N THR A 2 1.79 9.90 -4.53
CA THR A 2 0.34 10.16 -4.61
C THR A 2 -0.21 10.29 -3.19
N SER A 3 -0.94 11.36 -2.92
CA SER A 3 -1.53 11.65 -1.62
C SER A 3 -2.68 12.63 -1.83
N LEU A 4 -3.69 12.57 -0.96
CA LEU A 4 -4.74 13.60 -0.95
C LEU A 4 -4.17 14.98 -0.59
N THR A 5 -3.16 15.01 0.29
CA THR A 5 -2.48 16.23 0.76
C THR A 5 -1.11 16.41 0.11
N SER A 6 -0.67 17.66 -0.07
CA SER A 6 0.66 17.99 -0.62
C SER A 6 1.80 17.94 0.41
N GLY A 7 1.49 17.98 1.71
CA GLY A 7 2.51 18.17 2.75
C GLY A 7 3.60 17.09 2.78
N TYR A 8 3.33 15.86 2.34
CA TYR A 8 4.35 14.82 2.23
C TYR A 8 5.33 15.08 1.07
N VAL A 9 4.83 15.46 -0.11
CA VAL A 9 5.69 15.72 -1.27
C VAL A 9 6.54 16.96 -1.05
N GLU A 10 5.98 18.00 -0.42
CA GLU A 10 6.68 19.24 -0.13
C GLU A 10 7.86 19.00 0.82
N LYS A 11 7.66 18.23 1.90
CA LYS A 11 8.73 17.89 2.85
C LYS A 11 9.88 17.12 2.18
N ILE A 12 9.57 16.10 1.39
CA ILE A 12 10.60 15.27 0.74
C ILE A 12 11.30 16.05 -0.38
N ARG A 13 10.55 16.85 -1.14
CA ARG A 13 11.11 17.72 -2.18
C ARG A 13 12.09 18.73 -1.58
N ASN A 14 11.69 19.42 -0.51
CA ASN A 14 12.55 20.42 0.14
C ASN A 14 13.82 19.77 0.70
N MET A 15 13.72 18.59 1.31
CA MET A 15 14.88 17.85 1.82
C MET A 15 15.94 17.61 0.72
N TYR A 16 15.53 17.10 -0.45
CA TYR A 16 16.46 16.83 -1.56
C TYR A 16 16.86 18.08 -2.35
N TRP A 17 16.11 19.18 -2.22
CA TRP A 17 16.45 20.47 -2.81
C TRP A 17 17.51 21.21 -1.97
N GLU A 18 17.38 21.16 -0.65
CA GLU A 18 18.24 21.89 0.30
C GLU A 18 19.52 21.13 0.67
N HIS A 19 19.53 19.80 0.51
CA HIS A 19 20.66 18.96 0.91
C HIS A 19 21.13 18.05 -0.22
N PRO A 20 22.43 18.03 -0.54
CA PRO A 20 22.97 17.09 -1.52
C PRO A 20 22.89 15.65 -1.01
N THR A 21 22.68 14.72 -1.93
CA THR A 21 22.70 13.28 -1.62
C THR A 21 24.11 12.82 -1.32
N VAL A 22 24.26 11.93 -0.34
CA VAL A 22 25.57 11.33 0.01
C VAL A 22 26.12 10.47 -1.13
N THR A 23 25.24 9.88 -1.93
CA THR A 23 25.56 9.05 -3.10
C THR A 23 25.86 9.85 -4.36
N GLY A 24 25.55 11.16 -4.38
CA GLY A 24 25.66 12.00 -5.58
C GLY A 24 24.53 11.81 -6.60
N GLU A 25 23.52 11.01 -6.28
CA GLU A 25 22.34 10.82 -7.13
C GLU A 25 21.47 12.08 -7.22
N ALA A 26 20.93 12.35 -8.40
CA ALA A 26 19.96 13.42 -8.61
C ALA A 26 18.54 12.91 -8.30
N ILE A 27 17.83 13.58 -7.39
CA ILE A 27 16.49 13.16 -6.95
C ILE A 27 15.44 14.22 -7.29
N GLY A 28 14.45 13.82 -8.09
CA GLY A 28 13.27 14.62 -8.41
C GLY A 28 12.02 14.05 -7.72
N VAL A 29 11.21 14.93 -7.11
CA VAL A 29 10.01 14.51 -6.36
C VAL A 29 8.75 15.14 -6.96
N TYR A 30 7.86 14.28 -7.47
CA TYR A 30 6.67 14.68 -8.23
C TYR A 30 5.38 14.13 -7.59
N GLN A 31 4.32 14.95 -7.60
CA GLN A 31 2.97 14.57 -7.21
C GLN A 31 1.98 15.04 -8.29
N PRO A 32 1.21 14.14 -8.93
CA PRO A 32 0.31 14.50 -10.03
C PRO A 32 -0.87 15.37 -9.61
N SER A 33 -1.50 15.07 -8.47
CA SER A 33 -2.61 15.85 -7.93
C SER A 33 -2.64 15.86 -6.40
N HIS A 34 -3.41 16.80 -5.84
CA HIS A 34 -3.71 16.90 -4.41
C HIS A 34 -5.20 17.28 -4.28
N GLU A 35 -6.05 16.27 -4.13
CA GLU A 35 -7.51 16.47 -4.16
C GLU A 35 -8.11 16.79 -2.79
N GLU A 36 -7.29 16.83 -1.73
CA GLU A 36 -7.60 17.08 -0.32
C GLU A 36 -8.51 16.03 0.33
N TYR A 37 -9.62 15.67 -0.31
CA TYR A 37 -10.60 14.68 0.15
C TYR A 37 -11.15 13.83 -1.01
N GLN A 38 -11.61 12.62 -0.66
CA GLN A 38 -12.16 11.66 -1.62
C GLN A 38 -13.54 12.11 -2.14
N GLN A 39 -13.73 12.06 -3.46
CA GLN A 39 -14.95 12.50 -4.15
C GLN A 39 -15.45 11.44 -5.15
N SER A 40 -15.83 10.26 -4.63
CA SER A 40 -16.14 9.05 -5.42
C SER A 40 -17.25 9.21 -6.47
N GLU A 41 -18.16 10.18 -6.30
CA GLU A 41 -19.27 10.43 -7.25
C GLU A 41 -18.85 11.34 -8.42
N LYS A 42 -17.61 11.86 -8.44
CA LYS A 42 -17.14 12.78 -9.47
C LYS A 42 -16.23 12.07 -10.47
N GLN A 43 -16.70 11.95 -11.71
CA GLN A 43 -15.99 11.27 -12.78
C GLN A 43 -14.55 11.77 -12.99
N ILE A 44 -14.33 13.10 -12.97
CA ILE A 44 -12.99 13.68 -13.17
C ILE A 44 -12.04 13.29 -12.03
N HIS A 45 -12.53 13.34 -10.79
CA HIS A 45 -11.75 12.94 -9.60
C HIS A 45 -11.35 11.47 -9.68
N ASN A 46 -12.31 10.59 -10.00
CA ASN A 46 -12.04 9.16 -10.16
C ASN A 46 -11.05 8.89 -11.31
N ARG A 47 -11.12 9.66 -12.40
CA ARG A 47 -10.17 9.50 -13.52
C ARG A 47 -8.75 9.88 -13.13
N LYS A 48 -8.58 10.93 -12.31
CA LYS A 48 -7.27 11.28 -11.75
C LYS A 48 -6.76 10.19 -10.80
N ALA A 49 -7.60 9.70 -9.90
CA ALA A 49 -7.26 8.60 -9.00
C ALA A 49 -6.84 7.34 -9.78
N TRP A 50 -7.55 6.99 -10.86
CA TRP A 50 -7.17 5.89 -11.75
C TRP A 50 -5.82 6.12 -12.44
N ALA A 51 -5.61 7.32 -13.00
CA ALA A 51 -4.34 7.67 -13.63
C ALA A 51 -3.19 7.59 -12.63
N GLU A 52 -3.40 8.00 -11.38
CA GLU A 52 -2.40 7.90 -10.31
C GLU A 52 -2.09 6.45 -9.92
N MET A 53 -3.10 5.57 -9.76
CA MET A 53 -2.86 4.14 -9.53
C MET A 53 -2.03 3.52 -10.65
N TYR A 54 -2.33 3.89 -11.91
CA TYR A 54 -1.59 3.40 -13.07
C TYR A 54 -0.17 3.99 -13.14
N LEU A 55 0.03 5.27 -12.80
CA LEU A 55 1.37 5.86 -12.74
C LEU A 55 2.24 5.17 -11.68
N LEU A 56 1.66 4.84 -10.52
CA LEU A 56 2.37 4.07 -9.49
C LEU A 56 2.76 2.67 -9.98
N SER A 57 1.88 1.99 -10.73
CA SER A 57 2.16 0.65 -11.24
C SER A 57 3.30 0.60 -12.26
N LEU A 58 3.71 1.74 -12.81
CA LEU A 58 4.85 1.86 -13.73
C LEU A 58 6.19 2.13 -13.02
N SER A 59 6.21 2.15 -11.68
CA SER A 59 7.44 2.37 -10.91
C SER A 59 8.24 1.07 -10.77
N ASP A 60 9.58 1.16 -10.75
CA ASP A 60 10.44 -0.02 -10.51
C ASP A 60 10.32 -0.56 -9.08
N VAL A 61 10.14 0.36 -8.11
CA VAL A 61 9.97 0.04 -6.69
C VAL A 61 8.76 0.83 -6.17
N LEU A 62 7.88 0.14 -5.44
CA LEU A 62 6.66 0.73 -4.90
C LEU A 62 6.65 0.68 -3.37
N VAL A 63 6.30 1.82 -2.76
CA VAL A 63 5.96 1.93 -1.34
C VAL A 63 4.46 2.17 -1.22
N THR A 64 3.76 1.36 -0.44
CA THR A 64 2.32 1.46 -0.21
C THR A 64 2.00 1.77 1.25
N SER A 65 0.78 2.28 1.50
CA SER A 65 0.28 2.52 2.86
C SER A 65 -0.57 1.34 3.32
N ALA A 66 -0.39 0.92 4.58
CA ALA A 66 -1.22 -0.09 5.21
C ALA A 66 -2.73 0.19 5.04
N TRP A 67 -3.48 -0.85 4.73
CA TRP A 67 -4.95 -0.86 4.54
C TRP A 67 -5.43 -0.14 3.27
N SER A 68 -4.54 0.42 2.45
CA SER A 68 -4.93 1.18 1.25
C SER A 68 -5.18 0.26 0.06
N THR A 69 -6.45 0.10 -0.32
CA THR A 69 -6.82 -0.62 -1.55
C THR A 69 -6.32 0.08 -2.82
N PHE A 70 -6.11 1.40 -2.79
CA PHE A 70 -5.47 2.16 -3.87
C PHE A 70 -4.06 1.62 -4.17
N GLY A 71 -3.28 1.36 -3.11
CA GLY A 71 -1.95 0.75 -3.21
C GLY A 71 -2.01 -0.69 -3.72
N TYR A 72 -3.00 -1.48 -3.28
CA TYR A 72 -3.17 -2.86 -3.75
C TYR A 72 -3.47 -2.94 -5.25
N VAL A 73 -4.25 -2.00 -5.79
CA VAL A 73 -4.50 -1.93 -7.24
C VAL A 73 -3.21 -1.60 -7.98
N ALA A 74 -2.48 -0.57 -7.54
CA ALA A 74 -1.23 -0.17 -8.19
C ALA A 74 -0.18 -1.29 -8.20
N GLN A 75 0.03 -1.94 -7.06
CA GLN A 75 1.03 -3.02 -6.95
C GLN A 75 0.64 -4.23 -7.80
N GLY A 76 -0.64 -4.58 -7.86
CA GLY A 76 -1.15 -5.71 -8.66
C GLY A 76 -1.03 -5.45 -10.16
N LEU A 77 -1.37 -4.24 -10.63
CA LEU A 77 -1.21 -3.84 -12.03
C LEU A 77 0.25 -3.86 -12.48
N GLY A 78 1.17 -3.51 -11.59
CA GLY A 78 2.61 -3.47 -11.89
C GLY A 78 3.33 -4.80 -11.68
N GLY A 79 2.66 -5.80 -11.09
CA GLY A 79 3.32 -7.04 -10.67
C GLY A 79 4.39 -6.80 -9.59
N LEU A 80 4.19 -5.80 -8.73
CA LEU A 80 5.20 -5.30 -7.79
C LEU A 80 4.96 -5.84 -6.38
N LYS A 81 6.02 -6.32 -5.72
CA LYS A 81 6.01 -6.66 -4.29
C LYS A 81 6.41 -5.43 -3.48
N PRO A 82 5.47 -4.69 -2.88
CA PRO A 82 5.75 -3.36 -2.32
C PRO A 82 6.48 -3.43 -0.98
N TRP A 83 7.00 -2.28 -0.57
CA TRP A 83 7.28 -1.98 0.84
C TRP A 83 6.05 -1.32 1.47
N ILE A 84 5.52 -1.91 2.53
CA ILE A 84 4.30 -1.42 3.18
C ILE A 84 4.70 -0.55 4.36
N LEU A 85 4.34 0.72 4.32
CA LEU A 85 4.37 1.63 5.47
C LEU A 85 3.28 1.21 6.45
N TYR A 86 3.67 0.85 7.66
CA TYR A 86 2.71 0.44 8.68
C TYR A 86 1.84 1.61 9.13
N LYS A 87 0.62 1.28 9.53
CA LYS A 87 -0.33 2.25 10.08
C LYS A 87 0.23 2.80 11.41
N PRO A 88 0.43 4.12 11.54
CA PRO A 88 0.82 4.71 12.81
C PRO A 88 -0.27 4.52 13.87
N GLU A 89 0.13 4.17 15.09
CA GLU A 89 -0.73 4.18 16.26
C GLU A 89 -0.41 5.42 17.10
N ASN A 90 -1.43 6.10 17.63
CA ASN A 90 -1.27 7.32 18.44
C ASN A 90 -0.40 8.42 17.81
N ARG A 91 -0.35 8.48 16.46
CA ARG A 91 0.51 9.41 15.70
C ARG A 91 2.01 9.21 15.97
N THR A 92 2.42 8.03 16.41
CA THR A 92 3.81 7.64 16.59
C THR A 92 4.28 6.85 15.38
N THR A 93 5.48 7.15 14.89
CA THR A 93 6.11 6.39 13.80
C THR A 93 6.34 4.94 14.23
N PRO A 94 5.83 3.94 13.49
CA PRO A 94 6.09 2.53 13.78
C PRO A 94 7.59 2.19 13.72
N ASP A 95 8.01 1.19 14.50
CA ASP A 95 9.35 0.62 14.45
C ASP A 95 9.26 -0.92 14.27
N PRO A 96 9.64 -1.47 13.09
CA PRO A 96 10.16 -0.77 11.92
C PRO A 96 9.07 0.07 11.21
N PRO A 97 9.42 1.12 10.44
CA PRO A 97 8.44 1.99 9.77
C PRO A 97 7.74 1.31 8.58
N CYS A 98 8.43 0.37 7.94
CA CYS A 98 7.89 -0.42 6.84
C CYS A 98 8.48 -1.83 6.80
N ARG A 99 7.85 -2.71 6.03
CA ARG A 99 8.41 -4.01 5.66
C ARG A 99 8.07 -4.38 4.23
N GLN A 100 8.85 -5.27 3.63
CA GLN A 100 8.49 -5.82 2.33
C GLN A 100 7.29 -6.76 2.48
N ALA A 101 6.35 -6.67 1.54
CA ALA A 101 5.23 -7.59 1.45
C ALA A 101 5.72 -9.02 1.12
N MET A 102 4.93 -10.01 1.54
CA MET A 102 5.09 -11.43 1.24
C MET A 102 4.83 -11.71 -0.25
N SER A 103 3.86 -11.02 -0.85
CA SER A 103 3.48 -11.13 -2.26
C SER A 103 2.86 -9.83 -2.76
N MET A 104 2.69 -9.72 -4.09
CA MET A 104 1.98 -8.61 -4.74
C MET A 104 0.45 -8.65 -4.55
N GLU A 105 -0.10 -9.72 -3.98
CA GLU A 105 -1.54 -9.92 -3.90
C GLU A 105 -2.22 -8.93 -2.94
N PRO A 106 -3.47 -8.51 -3.24
CA PRO A 106 -4.25 -7.65 -2.36
C PRO A 106 -4.62 -8.36 -1.05
N CYS A 107 -4.91 -7.58 -0.01
CA CYS A 107 -5.48 -8.11 1.23
C CYS A 107 -7.01 -8.13 1.17
N PHE A 108 -7.61 -9.29 1.46
CA PHE A 108 -9.03 -9.42 1.75
C PHE A 108 -9.29 -9.03 3.20
N HIS A 109 -9.85 -7.82 3.42
CA HIS A 109 -10.01 -7.21 4.73
C HIS A 109 -11.08 -7.83 5.64
N ALA A 110 -12.07 -8.51 5.05
CA ALA A 110 -13.21 -9.08 5.79
C ALA A 110 -13.43 -10.56 5.42
N PRO A 111 -12.44 -11.44 5.67
CA PRO A 111 -12.57 -12.86 5.37
C PRO A 111 -13.51 -13.56 6.35
N PRO A 112 -14.21 -14.62 5.92
CA PRO A 112 -14.94 -15.46 6.85
C PRO A 112 -13.97 -16.27 7.73
N LEU A 113 -14.28 -16.36 9.02
CA LEU A 113 -13.51 -17.13 10.01
C LEU A 113 -14.29 -18.38 10.44
N TYR A 114 -14.63 -19.25 9.48
CA TYR A 114 -15.56 -20.36 9.72
C TYR A 114 -15.17 -21.64 8.97
N ASP A 115 -15.19 -22.76 9.68
CA ASP A 115 -15.10 -24.11 9.09
C ASP A 115 -16.52 -24.62 8.80
N CYS A 116 -16.85 -24.71 7.51
CA CYS A 116 -18.16 -25.17 7.04
C CYS A 116 -18.49 -26.61 7.44
N LYS A 117 -17.48 -27.49 7.52
CA LYS A 117 -17.66 -28.92 7.82
C LYS A 117 -17.83 -29.15 9.31
N ALA A 118 -16.99 -28.51 10.13
CA ALA A 118 -17.09 -28.59 11.59
C ALA A 118 -18.17 -27.66 12.18
N LYS A 119 -18.74 -26.77 11.36
CA LYS A 119 -19.77 -25.79 11.72
C LYS A 119 -19.39 -24.91 12.92
N ARG A 120 -18.15 -24.41 12.93
CA ARG A 120 -17.60 -23.59 14.02
C ARG A 120 -16.61 -22.56 13.51
N GLY A 121 -16.29 -21.57 14.34
CA GLY A 121 -15.25 -20.60 14.04
C GLY A 121 -13.88 -21.26 13.86
N ALA A 122 -13.10 -20.77 12.90
CA ALA A 122 -11.77 -21.28 12.61
C ALA A 122 -10.87 -20.19 12.01
N ASP A 123 -9.56 -20.32 12.23
CA ASP A 123 -8.54 -19.49 11.58
C ASP A 123 -8.31 -19.98 10.14
N THR A 124 -8.94 -19.31 9.20
CA THR A 124 -8.85 -19.62 7.76
C THR A 124 -7.50 -19.25 7.16
N GLY A 125 -6.67 -18.44 7.83
CA GLY A 125 -5.29 -18.14 7.44
C GLY A 125 -4.28 -19.23 7.80
N ALA A 126 -4.70 -20.23 8.56
CA ALA A 126 -3.87 -21.37 8.96
C ALA A 126 -4.19 -22.67 8.18
N PHE A 127 -5.18 -22.65 7.27
CA PHE A 127 -5.67 -23.87 6.62
C PHE A 127 -4.73 -24.41 5.54
N VAL A 128 -4.11 -23.54 4.74
CA VAL A 128 -3.27 -23.92 3.60
C VAL A 128 -2.06 -22.98 3.52
N PRO A 129 -0.91 -23.43 3.00
CA PRO A 129 0.32 -22.62 3.03
C PRO A 129 0.27 -21.35 2.17
N HIS A 130 -0.52 -21.35 1.09
CA HIS A 130 -0.67 -20.24 0.14
C HIS A 130 -1.72 -19.19 0.53
N VAL A 131 -2.40 -19.35 1.67
CA VAL A 131 -3.31 -18.34 2.23
C VAL A 131 -2.75 -17.96 3.59
N ARG A 132 -2.43 -16.68 3.79
CA ARG A 132 -1.85 -16.18 5.04
C ARG A 132 -2.52 -14.89 5.47
N HIS A 133 -2.39 -14.56 6.75
CA HIS A 133 -2.79 -13.24 7.24
C HIS A 133 -1.95 -12.14 6.60
N CYS A 134 -2.59 -11.00 6.31
CA CYS A 134 -1.91 -9.87 5.70
C CYS A 134 -0.90 -9.23 6.65
N GLU A 135 0.12 -8.62 6.06
CA GLU A 135 1.20 -7.93 6.77
C GLU A 135 0.68 -6.67 7.46
N ASP A 136 -0.32 -6.02 6.85
CA ASP A 136 -0.82 -4.71 7.24
C ASP A 136 -2.15 -4.75 7.98
N MET A 137 -2.96 -5.78 7.76
CA MET A 137 -4.22 -6.04 8.45
C MET A 137 -4.24 -7.47 9.00
N THR A 138 -3.95 -7.62 10.29
CA THR A 138 -3.66 -8.91 10.94
C THR A 138 -4.80 -9.93 10.89
N TRP A 139 -6.05 -9.49 10.71
CA TRP A 139 -7.21 -10.38 10.53
C TRP A 139 -7.58 -10.60 9.05
N GLY A 140 -7.02 -9.82 8.14
CA GLY A 140 -7.25 -9.99 6.70
C GLY A 140 -6.49 -11.21 6.17
N LEU A 141 -6.84 -11.66 4.97
CA LEU A 141 -6.16 -12.77 4.29
C LEU A 141 -5.63 -12.34 2.92
N LYS A 142 -4.50 -12.90 2.51
CA LYS A 142 -3.98 -12.75 1.15
C LYS A 142 -3.36 -14.04 0.64
N LEU A 143 -3.24 -14.13 -0.68
CA LEU A 143 -2.50 -15.18 -1.34
C LEU A 143 -1.00 -14.90 -1.26
N VAL A 144 -0.22 -15.95 -1.03
CA VAL A 144 1.25 -15.89 -1.04
C VAL A 144 1.81 -17.03 -1.87
N ASP A 145 2.99 -16.83 -2.45
CA ASP A 145 3.66 -17.88 -3.19
C ASP A 145 4.01 -19.04 -2.24
N CYS A 146 3.74 -20.26 -2.67
CA CYS A 146 4.28 -21.45 -2.01
C CYS A 146 5.79 -21.47 -2.22
N SER A 147 6.56 -21.18 -1.17
CA SER A 147 7.99 -21.50 -1.11
C SER A 147 8.18 -22.90 -0.55
#